data_AF-A0A124H718-F1
#
_entry.id   AF-A0A124H718-F1
#
_cell.length_a   1.000
_cell.length_b   1.000
_cell.length_c   1.000
_cell.angle_alpha   90.00
_cell.angle_beta   90.00
_cell.angle_gamma   90.00
#
_symmetry.space_group_name_H-M   'P 1'
#
loop_
_entity.id
_entity.type
_entity.pdbx_description
1 polymer ?
#
loop_
_entity_poly.entity_id
_entity_poly.type
_entity_poly.pdbx_seq_one_letter_code
_entity_poly.pdbx_strand_id
1 'polypeptide(L)' 'MRSGSGDEFDVVFSLAGAYIRGFDHESPMSPNAEDVVWPGVLDSVPGAFHAQIAELARRLRLDARPACRAHS' A
#
# COMPACT_ATOMS: atom_id res chain seq x y z
N MET A 1 8.97 13.81 11.41
CA MET A 1 8.87 13.82 9.93
C MET A 1 8.02 15.03 9.57
N ARG A 2 8.46 15.89 8.64
CA ARG A 2 7.76 17.15 8.28
C ARG A 2 7.11 17.06 6.88
N SER A 3 6.58 15.89 6.54
CA SER A 3 5.52 15.70 5.55
C SER A 3 4.25 15.39 6.34
N GLY A 4 3.09 15.90 5.93
CA GLY A 4 1.83 15.61 6.62
C GLY A 4 1.57 14.11 6.69
N SER A 5 1.65 13.53 7.90
CA SER A 5 0.98 12.33 8.45
C SER A 5 0.26 11.29 7.54
N GLY A 6 0.72 10.94 6.34
CA GLY A 6 0.03 9.93 5.53
C GLY A 6 0.89 9.02 4.66
N ASP A 7 2.20 9.19 4.66
CA ASP A 7 3.09 8.20 4.05
C ASP A 7 3.06 6.93 4.89
N GLU A 8 2.82 5.78 4.27
CA GLU A 8 2.70 4.50 4.97
C GLU A 8 3.60 3.45 4.34
N PHE A 9 4.13 2.57 5.19
CA PHE A 9 4.86 1.40 4.74
C PHE A 9 4.58 0.19 5.64
N ASP A 10 4.60 -0.98 5.01
CA ASP A 10 4.53 -2.29 5.64
C ASP A 10 5.78 -3.10 5.31
N VAL A 11 6.28 -3.85 6.29
CA VAL A 11 7.36 -4.81 6.10
C VAL A 11 6.93 -6.17 6.62
N VAL A 12 7.05 -7.20 5.78
CA VAL A 12 6.78 -8.59 6.13
C VAL A 12 8.06 -9.42 5.96
N PHE A 13 8.52 -10.03 7.04
CA PHE A 13 9.63 -10.98 7.02
C PHE A 13 9.11 -12.41 6.88
N SER A 14 9.79 -13.20 6.06
CA SER A 14 9.48 -14.61 5.83
C SER A 14 10.75 -15.42 5.57
N LEU A 15 10.63 -16.75 5.56
CA LEU A 15 11.73 -17.63 5.16
C LEU A 15 12.18 -17.44 3.71
N ALA A 16 11.29 -16.91 2.84
CA ALA A 16 11.62 -16.59 1.45
C ALA A 16 12.34 -15.24 1.30
N GLY A 17 12.44 -14.44 2.37
CA GLY A 17 13.00 -13.10 2.37
C GLY A 17 12.05 -12.06 2.96
N ALA A 18 12.32 -10.78 2.68
CA ALA A 18 11.52 -9.66 3.13
C ALA A 18 10.70 -9.06 1.98
N TYR A 19 9.44 -8.75 2.25
CA TYR A 19 8.57 -7.98 1.38
C TYR A 19 8.32 -6.61 2.00
N ILE A 20 8.59 -5.54 1.25
CA ILE A 20 8.39 -4.17 1.70
C ILE A 20 7.41 -3.51 0.73
N ARG A 21 6.39 -2.87 1.28
CA ARG A 21 5.45 -2.03 0.54
C ARG A 21 5.46 -0.66 1.17
N GLY A 22 5.49 0.39 0.36
CA GLY A 22 5.26 1.74 0.86
C GLY A 22 4.61 2.60 -0.21
N PHE A 23 3.95 3.66 0.22
CA PHE A 23 3.47 4.70 -0.66
C PHE A 23 3.70 6.08 -0.04
N ASP A 24 3.87 7.06 -0.93
CA ASP A 24 3.86 8.47 -0.60
C ASP A 24 2.41 8.96 -0.71
N HIS A 25 1.89 9.60 0.34
CA HIS A 25 0.49 10.04 0.38
C HIS A 25 0.15 10.96 -0.78
N GLU A 26 1.08 11.84 -1.13
CA GLU A 26 0.88 12.91 -2.11
C GLU A 26 1.13 12.42 -3.54
N SER A 27 1.53 11.16 -3.71
CA SER A 27 1.78 10.57 -5.03
C SER A 27 0.48 10.26 -5.76
N PRO A 28 0.40 10.51 -7.09
CA PRO A 28 -0.72 10.03 -7.92
C PRO A 28 -0.88 8.51 -7.93
N MET A 29 0.19 7.77 -7.60
CA MET A 29 0.17 6.31 -7.46
C MET A 29 -0.24 5.85 -6.06
N SER A 30 -0.56 6.79 -5.17
CA SER A 30 -0.97 6.51 -3.80
C SER A 30 -2.27 5.70 -3.78
N PRO A 31 -2.29 4.54 -3.11
CA PRO A 31 -3.53 3.81 -2.88
C PRO A 31 -4.54 4.62 -2.07
N ASN A 32 -4.14 5.69 -1.36
CA ASN A 32 -5.03 6.46 -0.51
C ASN A 32 -6.14 7.22 -1.28
N ALA A 33 -6.03 7.32 -2.61
CA ALA A 33 -7.08 7.92 -3.45
C ALA A 33 -8.16 6.93 -3.89
N GLU A 34 -7.78 5.69 -4.22
CA GLU A 34 -8.68 4.70 -4.84
C GLU A 34 -8.70 3.32 -4.13
N ASP A 35 -7.95 3.14 -3.06
CA ASP A 35 -7.75 1.88 -2.32
C ASP A 35 -7.27 0.70 -3.18
N VAL A 36 -6.69 0.99 -4.35
CA VAL A 36 -6.15 0.00 -5.28
C VAL A 36 -4.64 0.22 -5.47
N VAL A 37 -3.90 -0.88 -5.57
CA VAL A 37 -2.50 -0.82 -5.99
C VAL A 37 -2.42 -0.42 -7.46
N TRP A 38 -1.56 0.54 -7.78
CA TRP A 38 -1.38 1.01 -9.15
C TRP A 38 -0.98 -0.15 -10.10
N PRO A 39 -1.52 -0.21 -11.34
CA PRO A 39 -1.20 -1.27 -12.29
C PRO A 39 0.31 -1.40 -12.55
N GLY A 40 0.81 -2.63 -12.64
CA GLY A 40 2.22 -2.91 -12.90
C GLY A 40 3.13 -2.99 -11.67
N VAL A 41 2.69 -2.48 -10.52
CA VAL A 41 3.52 -2.45 -9.28
C VAL A 41 3.81 -3.86 -8.75
N LEU A 42 2.88 -4.80 -8.91
CA LEU A 42 2.99 -6.15 -8.37
C LEU A 42 3.55 -7.17 -9.39
N ASP A 43 3.66 -6.80 -10.66
CA ASP A 43 3.91 -7.74 -11.75
C ASP A 43 5.29 -8.41 -11.67
N SER A 44 6.26 -7.72 -11.05
CA SER A 44 7.62 -8.23 -10.85
C SER A 44 7.83 -8.92 -9.49
N VAL A 45 6.81 -8.95 -8.63
CA VAL A 45 6.94 -9.54 -7.29
C VAL A 45 7.06 -11.07 -7.43
N PRO A 46 8.08 -11.70 -6.83
CA PRO A 46 8.21 -13.14 -6.85
C PRO A 46 7.00 -13.85 -6.24
N GLY A 47 6.59 -14.97 -6.86
CA GLY A 47 5.42 -15.75 -6.42
C GLY A 47 5.44 -16.19 -4.95
N ALA A 48 6.64 -16.31 -4.36
CA ALA A 48 6.83 -16.61 -2.94
C ALA A 48 6.21 -15.57 -1.99
N PHE A 49 5.91 -14.35 -2.48
CA PHE A 49 5.32 -13.27 -1.70
C PHE A 49 3.84 -13.01 -1.98
N HIS A 50 3.17 -13.85 -2.79
CA HIS A 50 1.76 -13.67 -3.13
C HIS A 50 0.83 -13.71 -1.89
N ALA A 51 1.18 -14.49 -0.87
CA ALA A 51 0.39 -14.55 0.37
C ALA A 51 0.42 -13.21 1.12
N GLN A 52 1.58 -12.53 1.13
CA GLN A 52 1.80 -11.23 1.76
C GLN A 52 1.07 -10.13 0.99
N ILE A 53 1.07 -10.20 -0.35
CA ILE A 53 0.25 -9.31 -1.19
C ILE A 53 -1.23 -9.44 -0.83
N ALA A 54 -1.76 -10.67 -0.77
CA ALA A 54 -3.17 -10.92 -0.47
C ALA A 54 -3.56 -10.43 0.93
N GLU A 55 -2.68 -10.58 1.92
CA GLU A 55 -2.92 -10.12 3.29
C GLU A 55 -2.93 -8.59 3.38
N LEU A 56 -1.95 -7.92 2.78
CA LEU A 56 -1.87 -6.45 2.81
C LEU A 56 -2.95 -5.78 1.95
N ALA A 57 -3.45 -6.45 0.91
CA ALA A 57 -4.63 -6.00 0.16
C ALA A 57 -5.90 -6.02 1.03
N ARG A 58 -6.01 -6.93 2.00
CA ARG A 58 -7.13 -6.91 2.96
C ARG A 58 -7.00 -5.76 3.95
N ARG A 59 -5.78 -5.41 4.38
CA ARG A 59 -5.54 -4.27 5.28
C ARG A 59 -5.95 -2.94 4.68
N LEU A 60 -5.60 -2.66 3.42
CA LEU A 60 -6.08 -1.44 2.72
C LEU A 60 -7.60 -1.28 2.80
N ARG A 61 -8.36 -2.38 2.73
CA ARG A 61 -9.84 -2.36 2.83
C ARG A 61 -10.36 -2.13 4.25
N LEU A 62 -9.58 -2.44 5.28
CA LEU A 62 -9.95 -2.25 6.69
C LEU A 62 -9.56 -0.87 7.21
N ASP A 63 -8.45 -0.34 6.70
CA ASP A 63 -7.91 0.98 7.08
C ASP A 63 -8.50 2.13 6.24
N ALA A 64 -9.35 1.82 5.26
CA ALA A 64 -10.13 2.78 4.47
C ALA A 64 -10.99 3.66 5.39
N ARG A 65 -10.42 4.77 5.87
CA ARG A 65 -11.17 5.89 6.43
C ARG A 65 -12.06 6.44 5.31
N PRO A 66 -13.31 6.84 5.60
CA PRO A 66 -14.18 7.40 4.58
C PRO A 66 -13.42 8.54 3.89
N ALA A 67 -13.20 8.39 2.57
CA ALA A 67 -12.44 9.31 1.76
C ALA A 67 -12.81 10.74 2.17
N CYS A 68 -11.82 11.47 2.69
CA CYS A 68 -12.01 12.87 3.04
C CYS A 68 -12.43 13.55 1.72
N ARG A 69 -13.72 13.92 1.61
CA ARG A 69 -14.21 14.71 0.49
C ARG A 69 -13.37 15.98 0.46
N ALA A 70 -12.42 16.05 -0.46
CA ALA A 70 -11.73 17.27 -0.79
C ALA A 70 -12.80 18.27 -1.22
N HIS A 71 -13.18 19.18 -0.31
CA HIS A 71 -13.95 20.36 -0.67
C HIS A 71 -13.03 21.24 -1.51
N SER A 72 -13.53 21.55 -2.70
CA SER A 72 -12.98 22.53 -3.65
C SER A 72 -12.95 23.94 -3.07
#